data_AF-A0A0C2IEF6-F1
#
_entry.id   AF-A0A0C2IEF6-F1
#
_cell.length_a   1.000
_cell.length_b   1.000
_cell.length_c   1.000
_cell.angle_alpha   90.00
_cell.angle_beta   90.00
_cell.angle_gamma   90.00
#
_symmetry.space_group_name_H-M   'P 1'
#
loop_
_entity.id
_entity.type
_entity.pdbx_description
1 polymer ?
#
loop_
_entity_poly.entity_id
_entity_poly.type
_entity_poly.pdbx_seq_one_letter_code
_entity_poly.pdbx_strand_id
1 'polypeptide(L)'
;MFKVCHINSSPFDYMLKKICLAMYELISRDAEMMCKYVSKTDVNQMFPFLNLGKWSCGIMCYDGQFDDARMNLTVIKTAILNGASVCNYLNVENVKKIDDIYELTIFDKETQKVFTAKAKFVVNATGPNIDGIRKMIEPLAQEICVPSTGIHLSTSKNITYF
;
A
#
# COMPACT_ATOMS: atom_id res chain seq x y z
N MET A 1 -2.29 -10.20 11.41
CA MET A 1 -3.13 -10.88 10.39
C MET A 1 -2.81 -12.37 10.42
N PHE A 2 -3.77 -13.28 10.64
CA PHE A 2 -3.50 -14.73 10.65
C PHE A 2 -3.53 -15.29 9.23
N LYS A 3 -2.47 -15.98 8.79
CA LYS A 3 -2.36 -16.52 7.43
C LYS A 3 -2.04 -18.01 7.46
N VAL A 4 -3.04 -18.86 7.22
CA VAL A 4 -2.83 -20.31 7.14
C VAL A 4 -2.08 -20.63 5.85
N CYS A 5 -0.80 -20.98 5.97
CA CYS A 5 0.02 -21.39 4.83
C CYS A 5 0.14 -22.92 4.76
N HIS A 6 -0.12 -23.49 3.59
CA HIS A 6 -0.04 -24.92 3.28
C HIS A 6 1.38 -25.49 3.49
N ILE A 7 1.65 -26.23 4.57
CA ILE A 7 2.90 -26.99 4.67
C ILE A 7 2.67 -28.36 4.05
N ASN A 8 3.27 -28.58 2.87
CA ASN A 8 3.46 -29.91 2.31
C ASN A 8 4.37 -30.71 3.25
N SER A 9 4.15 -32.01 3.38
CA SER A 9 4.92 -32.90 4.24
C SER A 9 6.39 -33.09 3.80
N SER A 10 6.90 -32.29 2.86
CA SER A 10 8.30 -32.35 2.45
C SER A 10 9.18 -31.63 3.49
N PRO A 11 10.27 -32.25 3.97
CA PRO A 11 11.20 -31.60 4.89
C PRO A 11 11.79 -30.30 4.34
N PHE A 12 11.93 -30.20 3.02
CA PHE A 12 12.46 -29.03 2.33
C PHE A 12 11.53 -27.82 2.43
N ASP A 13 10.22 -27.99 2.17
CA ASP A 13 9.24 -26.90 2.27
C ASP A 13 9.14 -26.37 3.70
N TYR A 14 9.25 -27.27 4.68
CA TYR A 14 9.25 -26.91 6.09
C TYR A 14 10.48 -26.07 6.47
N MET A 15 11.66 -26.49 6.02
CA MET A 15 12.91 -25.77 6.23
C MET A 15 12.88 -24.38 5.59
N LEU A 16 12.43 -24.28 4.34
CA LEU A 16 12.35 -23.00 3.61
C LEU A 16 11.45 -22.00 4.36
N LYS A 17 10.29 -22.46 4.84
CA LYS A 17 9.38 -21.60 5.61
C LYS A 17 9.95 -21.16 6.94
N LYS A 18 10.68 -22.03 7.66
CA LYS A 18 11.39 -21.63 8.88
C LYS A 18 12.38 -20.50 8.60
N ILE A 19 13.15 -20.63 7.53
CA ILE A 19 14.12 -19.61 7.13
C ILE A 19 13.39 -18.31 6.79
N CYS A 20 12.31 -18.36 6.01
CA CYS A 20 11.52 -17.16 5.69
C CYS A 20 10.97 -16.46 6.94
N LEU A 21 10.45 -17.21 7.91
CA LEU A 21 9.93 -16.63 9.15
C LEU A 21 11.04 -16.04 10.01
N ALA A 22 12.16 -16.75 10.17
CA ALA A 22 13.32 -16.24 10.90
C ALA A 22 13.86 -14.95 10.27
N MET A 23 13.89 -14.87 8.93
CA MET A 23 14.26 -13.65 8.22
C MET A 23 13.25 -12.52 8.47
N TYR A 24 11.95 -12.81 8.42
CA TYR A 24 10.91 -11.83 8.69
C TYR A 24 11.05 -11.24 10.10
N GLU A 25 11.23 -12.10 11.11
CA GLU A 25 11.45 -11.69 12.51
C GLU A 25 12.73 -10.88 12.71
N LEU A 26 13.83 -11.28 12.05
CA LEU A 26 15.09 -10.55 12.13
C LEU A 26 14.99 -9.14 11.54
N ILE A 27 14.22 -9.00 10.46
CA ILE A 27 14.01 -7.71 9.78
C ILE A 27 13.02 -6.85 10.56
N SER A 28 11.94 -7.42 11.10
CA SER A 28 10.94 -6.68 11.87
C SER A 28 11.48 -6.15 13.20
N ARG A 29 12.49 -6.82 13.78
CA ARG A 29 13.15 -6.45 15.06
C ARG A 29 12.19 -6.28 16.24
N ASP A 30 11.01 -6.88 16.15
CA ASP A 30 10.01 -6.86 17.20
C ASP A 30 9.97 -8.23 17.90
N ALA A 31 10.66 -8.32 19.04
CA ALA A 31 10.78 -9.55 19.80
C ALA A 31 9.45 -9.99 20.45
N GLU A 32 8.46 -9.11 20.55
CA GLU A 32 7.15 -9.42 21.15
C GLU A 32 6.20 -10.11 20.14
N MET A 33 6.52 -10.03 18.84
CA MET A 33 5.67 -10.51 17.74
C MET A 33 6.26 -11.72 17.00
N MET A 34 6.68 -12.75 17.76
CA MET A 34 7.22 -13.98 17.17
C MET A 34 6.17 -14.79 16.41
N CYS A 35 6.55 -15.28 15.22
CA CYS A 35 5.76 -16.19 14.42
C CYS A 35 5.72 -17.57 15.09
N LYS A 36 4.58 -18.27 14.98
CA LYS A 36 4.36 -19.57 15.63
C LYS A 36 3.79 -20.58 14.67
N TYR A 37 4.24 -21.83 14.80
CA TYR A 37 3.55 -22.96 14.19
C TYR A 37 2.32 -23.30 15.04
N VAL A 38 1.19 -23.50 14.37
CA VAL A 38 -0.11 -23.75 15.00
C VAL A 38 -0.59 -25.14 14.58
N SER A 39 -1.03 -25.97 15.53
CA SER A 39 -1.41 -27.34 15.22
C SER A 39 -2.66 -27.39 14.33
N LYS A 40 -2.90 -28.50 13.63
CA LYS A 40 -4.13 -28.69 12.85
C LYS A 40 -5.38 -28.51 13.71
N THR A 41 -5.34 -28.99 14.96
CA THR A 41 -6.45 -28.88 15.92
C THR A 41 -6.74 -27.42 16.25
N ASP A 42 -5.71 -26.63 16.54
CA ASP A 42 -5.87 -25.20 16.85
C ASP A 42 -6.36 -24.41 15.63
N VAL A 43 -5.87 -24.73 14.42
CA VAL A 43 -6.37 -24.11 13.18
C VAL A 43 -7.86 -24.41 12.98
N ASN A 44 -8.29 -25.65 13.21
CA ASN A 44 -9.71 -26.03 13.13
C ASN A 44 -10.57 -25.29 14.17
N GLN A 45 -10.04 -25.04 15.36
CA GLN A 45 -10.77 -24.26 16.38
C GLN A 45 -10.90 -22.79 15.99
N MET A 46 -9.84 -22.19 15.43
CA MET A 46 -9.84 -20.79 15.00
C MET A 46 -10.66 -20.56 13.71
N PHE A 47 -10.64 -21.53 12.79
CA PHE A 47 -11.26 -21.43 11.47
C PHE A 47 -12.07 -22.70 11.14
N PRO A 48 -13.24 -22.90 11.79
CA PRO A 48 -14.00 -24.15 11.69
C PRO A 48 -14.55 -24.44 10.29
N PHE A 49 -14.71 -23.41 9.45
CA PHE A 49 -15.21 -23.54 8.09
C PHE A 49 -14.09 -23.76 7.05
N LEU A 50 -12.83 -23.76 7.47
CA LEU A 50 -11.69 -23.95 6.58
C LEU A 50 -11.50 -25.44 6.30
N ASN A 51 -11.64 -25.87 5.05
CA ASN A 51 -11.41 -27.26 4.68
C ASN A 51 -9.90 -27.59 4.76
N LEU A 52 -9.48 -28.15 5.89
CA LEU A 52 -8.07 -28.46 6.12
C LEU A 52 -7.55 -29.69 5.38
N GLY A 53 -8.40 -30.53 4.75
CA GLY A 53 -7.99 -31.73 4.01
C GLY A 53 -6.74 -32.45 4.54
N LYS A 54 -5.67 -32.46 3.74
CA LYS A 54 -4.35 -33.08 4.05
C LYS A 54 -3.40 -32.19 4.89
N TRP A 55 -3.80 -30.99 5.31
CA TRP A 55 -2.91 -30.05 5.98
C TRP A 55 -2.49 -30.57 7.36
N SER A 56 -1.22 -30.36 7.70
CA SER A 56 -0.60 -30.86 8.93
C SER A 56 -0.52 -29.81 10.05
N CYS A 57 -0.37 -28.53 9.70
CA CYS A 57 -0.29 -27.39 10.63
C CYS A 57 -0.45 -26.06 9.88
N GLY A 58 -0.65 -24.97 10.63
CA GLY A 58 -0.65 -23.59 10.15
C GLY A 58 0.55 -22.79 10.66
N ILE A 59 0.70 -21.57 10.16
CA ILE A 59 1.67 -20.59 10.63
C ILE A 59 0.89 -19.35 11.05
N MET A 60 1.19 -18.81 12.23
CA MET A 60 0.69 -17.54 12.70
C MET A 60 1.82 -16.52 12.66
N CYS A 61 1.61 -15.44 11.91
CA CYS A 61 2.48 -14.28 11.89
C CYS A 61 1.70 -13.04 12.32
N TYR A 62 2.40 -12.03 12.79
CA TYR A 62 1.81 -10.72 13.07
C TYR A 62 2.07 -9.79 11.89
N ASP A 63 1.11 -8.92 11.63
CA ASP A 63 1.19 -7.95 10.55
C ASP A 63 0.31 -6.75 10.89
N GLY A 64 0.70 -5.57 10.42
CA GLY A 64 0.02 -4.31 10.67
C GLY A 64 -1.21 -4.16 9.78
N GLN A 65 -2.32 -3.75 10.37
CA GLN A 65 -3.48 -3.27 9.62
C GLN A 65 -3.64 -1.78 9.89
N PHE A 66 -3.93 -1.01 8.84
CA PHE A 66 -4.19 0.41 8.96
C PHE A 66 -5.25 0.85 7.94
N ASP A 67 -5.91 1.96 8.25
CA ASP A 67 -6.81 2.67 7.35
C ASP A 67 -5.95 3.64 6.54
N ASP A 68 -5.72 3.32 5.27
CA ASP A 68 -4.86 4.05 4.35
C ASP A 68 -5.35 5.48 4.11
N ALA A 69 -6.65 5.67 3.93
CA ALA A 69 -7.27 6.97 3.77
C ALA A 69 -7.09 7.85 5.01
N ARG A 70 -7.31 7.31 6.21
CA ARG A 70 -7.09 8.05 7.47
C ARG A 70 -5.63 8.35 7.72
N MET A 71 -4.74 7.43 7.39
CA MET A 71 -3.30 7.67 7.49
C MET A 71 -2.89 8.86 6.61
N ASN A 72 -3.31 8.88 5.35
CA ASN A 72 -3.05 10.00 4.43
C ASN A 72 -3.60 11.33 4.94
N LEU A 73 -4.84 11.33 5.45
CA LEU A 73 -5.44 12.54 6.02
C LEU A 73 -4.67 13.01 7.27
N THR A 74 -4.16 12.09 8.07
CA THR A 74 -3.36 12.41 9.27
C THR A 74 -2.05 13.07 8.88
N VAL A 75 -1.35 12.55 7.86
CA VAL A 75 -0.12 13.17 7.32
C VAL A 75 -0.40 14.58 6.80
N ILE A 76 -1.48 14.77 6.03
CA ILE A 76 -1.89 16.08 5.52
C ILE A 76 -2.15 17.07 6.67
N LYS A 77 -2.92 16.64 7.69
CA LYS A 77 -3.21 17.48 8.85
C LYS A 77 -1.94 17.87 9.59
N THR A 78 -1.00 16.95 9.78
CA THR A 78 0.30 17.25 10.40
C THR A 78 1.09 18.26 9.58
N ALA A 79 1.08 18.17 8.25
CA ALA A 79 1.74 19.17 7.40
C ALA A 79 1.12 20.56 7.57
N ILE A 80 -0.21 20.66 7.61
CA ILE A 80 -0.93 21.93 7.86
C ILE A 80 -0.56 22.50 9.22
N LEU A 81 -0.51 21.68 10.27
CA LEU A 81 -0.09 22.10 11.62
C LEU A 81 1.35 22.64 11.65
N ASN A 82 2.19 22.22 10.71
CA ASN A 82 3.56 22.72 10.54
C ASN A 82 3.65 23.87 9.51
N GLY A 83 2.51 24.47 9.12
CA GLY A 83 2.46 25.66 8.26
C GLY A 83 2.43 25.39 6.76
N ALA A 84 2.27 24.13 6.32
CA ALA A 84 2.09 23.84 4.90
C ALA A 84 0.72 24.31 4.40
N SER A 85 0.70 24.92 3.21
CA SER A 85 -0.54 25.14 2.47
C SER A 85 -0.89 23.88 1.68
N VAL A 86 -2.09 23.33 1.90
CA VAL A 86 -2.56 22.11 1.24
C VAL A 86 -3.92 22.37 0.63
N CYS A 87 -4.09 21.96 -0.63
CA CYS A 87 -5.34 22.08 -1.37
C CYS A 87 -5.64 20.76 -2.08
N ASN A 88 -6.92 20.39 -2.13
CA ASN A 88 -7.43 19.31 -2.97
C ASN A 88 -8.18 19.91 -4.18
N TYR A 89 -8.62 19.05 -5.11
CA TYR A 89 -9.37 19.45 -6.32
C TYR A 89 -8.63 20.42 -7.27
N LEU A 90 -7.34 20.62 -7.07
CA LEU A 90 -6.45 21.35 -7.96
C LEU A 90 -5.70 20.38 -8.87
N ASN A 91 -5.93 20.48 -10.17
CA ASN A 91 -5.23 19.72 -11.18
C ASN A 91 -4.06 20.52 -11.74
N VAL A 92 -2.86 19.94 -11.77
CA VAL A 92 -1.75 20.49 -12.55
C VAL A 92 -1.93 20.08 -14.01
N GLU A 93 -2.13 21.05 -14.88
CA GLU A 93 -2.37 20.83 -16.32
C GLU A 93 -1.10 21.04 -17.17
N ASN A 94 -0.15 21.83 -16.67
CA ASN A 94 1.13 22.03 -17.32
C ASN A 94 2.22 22.40 -16.31
N VAL A 95 3.45 21.98 -16.58
CA VAL A 95 4.64 22.34 -15.80
C VAL A 95 5.74 22.77 -16.76
N LYS A 96 6.26 23.98 -16.56
CA LYS A 96 7.37 24.53 -17.34
C LYS A 96 8.50 24.94 -16.43
N LYS A 97 9.73 24.69 -16.84
CA LYS A 97 10.92 25.24 -16.19
C LYS A 97 11.35 26.49 -16.96
N ILE A 98 11.38 27.63 -16.27
CA ILE A 98 11.84 28.92 -16.80
C ILE A 98 13.00 29.34 -15.90
N ASP A 99 14.21 29.33 -16.46
CA ASP A 99 15.46 29.49 -15.71
C ASP A 99 15.55 28.49 -14.53
N ASP A 100 15.67 28.99 -13.30
CA ASP A 100 15.76 28.20 -12.07
C ASP A 100 14.42 28.06 -11.32
N ILE A 101 13.30 28.40 -11.96
CA ILE A 101 11.97 28.36 -11.36
C ILE A 101 11.02 27.49 -12.20
N TYR A 102 10.17 26.74 -11.52
CA TYR A 102 9.06 26.03 -12.14
C TYR A 102 7.80 26.89 -12.09
N GLU A 103 7.13 26.98 -13.24
CA GLU A 103 5.81 27.58 -13.37
C GLU A 103 4.79 26.47 -13.65
N LEU A 104 3.75 26.41 -12.83
CA LEU A 104 2.68 25.41 -12.91
C LEU A 104 1.39 26.10 -13.33
N THR A 105 0.75 25.58 -14.37
CA THR A 105 -0.63 25.94 -14.72
C THR A 105 -1.57 24.98 -13.99
N ILE A 106 -2.44 25.53 -13.15
CA ILE A 106 -3.31 24.78 -12.24
C ILE A 106 -4.76 25.09 -12.57
N PHE A 107 -5.56 24.05 -12.78
CA PHE A 107 -7.01 24.12 -12.93
C PHE A 107 -7.69 23.77 -11.60
N ASP A 108 -8.48 24.70 -11.09
CA ASP A 108 -9.31 24.52 -9.91
C ASP A 108 -10.68 23.97 -10.31
N LYS A 109 -10.99 22.74 -9.89
CA LYS A 109 -12.27 22.09 -10.20
C LYS A 109 -13.44 22.67 -9.44
N GLU A 110 -13.23 23.33 -8.30
CA GLU A 110 -14.33 23.92 -7.53
C GLU A 110 -14.75 25.25 -8.15
N THR A 111 -13.77 26.10 -8.51
CA THR A 111 -14.05 27.43 -9.07
C THR A 111 -14.10 27.48 -10.59
N GLN A 112 -13.69 26.40 -11.27
CA GLN A 112 -13.57 26.30 -12.73
C GLN A 112 -12.60 27.34 -13.32
N LYS A 113 -11.62 27.80 -12.53
CA LYS A 113 -10.63 28.79 -12.95
C LYS A 113 -9.27 28.15 -13.13
N VAL A 114 -8.48 28.77 -14.01
CA VAL A 114 -7.07 28.45 -14.19
C VAL A 114 -6.23 29.56 -13.56
N PHE A 115 -5.21 29.19 -12.80
CA PHE A 115 -4.23 30.12 -12.28
C PHE A 115 -2.82 29.52 -12.36
N THR A 116 -1.83 30.37 -12.10
CA THR A 116 -0.43 30.01 -12.18
C THR A 116 0.22 30.03 -10.80
N ALA A 117 1.01 29.01 -10.48
CA ALA A 117 1.86 28.97 -9.31
C ALA A 117 3.34 28.89 -9.71
N LYS A 118 4.22 29.46 -8.89
CA LYS A 118 5.67 29.43 -9.10
C LYS A 118 6.36 28.75 -7.92
N ALA A 119 7.32 27.87 -8.21
CA ALA A 119 8.06 27.15 -7.18
C ALA A 119 9.53 26.96 -7.59
N LYS A 120 10.45 27.01 -6.61
CA LYS A 120 11.86 26.67 -6.85
C LYS A 120 12.06 25.17 -7.11
N PHE A 121 11.24 24.34 -6.48
CA PHE A 121 11.29 22.89 -6.58
C PHE A 121 9.88 22.34 -6.72
N VAL A 122 9.74 21.28 -7.52
CA VAL A 122 8.51 20.54 -7.71
C VAL A 122 8.79 19.07 -7.46
N VAL A 123 8.03 18.46 -6.55
CA VAL A 123 8.10 17.01 -6.30
C VAL A 123 6.87 16.38 -6.94
N ASN A 124 7.11 15.49 -7.91
CA ASN A 124 6.03 14.73 -8.54
C ASN A 124 5.75 13.45 -7.73
N ALA A 125 4.67 13.47 -6.95
CA ALA A 125 4.21 12.35 -6.12
C ALA A 125 2.81 11.86 -6.55
N THR A 126 2.55 11.78 -7.85
CA THR A 126 1.20 11.50 -8.43
C THR A 126 0.88 10.02 -8.62
N GLY A 127 1.62 9.12 -7.96
CA GLY A 127 1.36 7.68 -7.97
C GLY A 127 1.37 7.09 -9.40
N PRO A 128 0.33 6.35 -9.83
CA PRO A 128 0.30 5.75 -11.17
C PRO A 128 0.29 6.80 -12.31
N ASN A 129 -0.01 8.06 -12.01
CA ASN A 129 -0.04 9.15 -12.99
C ASN A 129 1.31 9.86 -13.15
N ILE A 130 2.39 9.34 -12.53
CA ILE A 130 3.72 9.95 -12.53
C ILE A 130 4.22 10.31 -13.94
N ASP A 131 4.01 9.43 -14.92
CA ASP A 131 4.47 9.63 -16.29
C ASP A 131 3.70 10.73 -17.01
N GLY A 132 2.44 10.98 -16.64
CA GLY A 132 1.66 12.09 -17.18
C GLY A 132 2.32 13.43 -16.87
N ILE A 133 2.71 13.66 -15.61
CA ILE A 133 3.40 14.89 -15.22
C ILE A 133 4.82 14.96 -15.80
N ARG A 134 5.56 13.83 -15.86
CA ARG A 134 6.91 13.80 -16.45
C ARG A 134 6.89 14.23 -17.92
N LYS A 135 5.90 13.74 -18.68
CA LYS A 135 5.74 14.06 -20.10
C LYS A 135 5.29 15.51 -20.37
N MET A 136 4.73 16.21 -19.38
CA MET A 136 4.48 17.66 -19.50
C MET A 136 5.79 18.46 -19.61
N ILE A 137 6.86 17.99 -18.96
CA ILE A 137 8.17 18.64 -18.97
C ILE A 137 9.05 18.09 -20.09
N GLU A 138 9.10 16.77 -20.24
CA GLU A 138 9.91 16.07 -21.23
C GLU A 138 9.00 15.14 -22.05
N PRO A 139 8.46 15.59 -23.20
CA PRO A 139 7.49 14.81 -23.97
C PRO A 139 8.01 13.46 -24.48
N LEU A 140 9.33 13.34 -24.64
CA LEU A 140 10.01 12.13 -25.09
C LEU A 140 10.45 11.21 -23.93
N ALA A 141 10.10 11.55 -22.68
CA ALA A 141 10.43 10.74 -21.53
C ALA A 141 9.83 9.34 -21.68
N GLN A 142 10.69 8.33 -21.52
CA GLN A 142 10.26 6.94 -21.45
C GLN A 142 9.39 6.73 -20.21
N GLU A 143 8.28 6.02 -20.39
CA GLU A 143 7.41 5.62 -19.27
C GLU A 143 8.16 4.67 -18.34
N ILE A 144 7.99 4.89 -17.03
CA ILE A 144 8.59 4.06 -15.98
C ILE A 144 7.53 3.38 -15.12
N CYS A 145 6.28 3.86 -15.15
CA CYS A 145 5.20 3.32 -14.35
C CYS A 145 4.50 2.20 -15.11
N VAL A 146 4.44 1.01 -14.47
CA VAL A 146 3.66 -0.13 -14.97
C VAL A 146 2.59 -0.45 -13.93
N PRO A 147 1.39 0.16 -14.03
CA PRO A 147 0.34 -0.03 -13.05
C PRO A 147 -0.28 -1.43 -13.18
N SER A 148 -0.56 -2.06 -12.03
CA SER A 148 -1.35 -3.29 -11.95
C SER A 148 -2.69 -3.01 -11.28
N THR A 149 -3.73 -3.75 -11.67
CA THR A 149 -5.07 -3.59 -11.10
C THR A 149 -5.35 -4.69 -10.08
N GLY A 150 -5.93 -4.31 -8.95
CA GLY A 150 -6.44 -5.23 -7.93
C GLY A 150 -7.83 -4.79 -7.48
N ILE A 151 -8.70 -5.75 -7.17
CA ILE A 151 -10.04 -5.50 -6.63
C ILE A 151 -10.20 -6.20 -5.28
N HIS A 152 -11.01 -5.60 -4.41
CA HIS A 152 -11.38 -6.20 -3.12
C HIS A 152 -12.89 -6.39 -3.08
N LEU A 153 -13.34 -7.54 -2.56
CA LEU A 153 -14.74 -7.84 -2.33
C LEU A 153 -15.03 -7.76 -0.84
N SER A 154 -16.16 -7.15 -0.48
CA SER A 154 -16.64 -7.09 0.89
C SER A 154 -18.00 -7.75 0.98
N THR A 155 -18.23 -8.49 2.06
CA THR A 155 -19.45 -9.25 2.31
C THR A 155 -19.84 -9.15 3.77
N SER A 156 -21.05 -9.60 4.12
CA SER A 156 -21.45 -9.68 5.52
C SER A 156 -20.59 -10.70 6.27
N LYS A 157 -20.24 -10.40 7.51
CA LYS A 157 -19.47 -11.32 8.36
C LYS A 157 -20.21 -12.64 8.61
N ASN A 158 -21.54 -12.61 8.54
CA ASN A 158 -22.43 -13.74 8.80
C ASN A 158 -23.00 -14.30 7.49
N ILE A 159 -22.17 -14.57 6.48
CA ILE A 159 -22.61 -15.41 5.37
C ILE A 159 -22.82 -16.83 5.90
N THR A 160 -24.07 -17.14 6.22
CA THR A 160 -24.57 -18.51 6.28
C THR A 160 -24.86 -18.96 4.86
N TYR A 161 -24.14 -19.98 4.39
CA TYR A 161 -24.48 -20.66 3.14
C TYR A 161 -25.82 -21.39 3.32
N PHE A 162 -26.67 -21.34 2.29
CA PHE A 162 -27.86 -22.19 2.14
C PHE A 162 -27.45 -23.63 1.82
#